data_AF-A0A0C9XTF6-F1
#
_entry.id   AF-A0A0C9XTF6-F1
#
_cell.length_a   1.000
_cell.length_b   1.000
_cell.length_c   1.000
_cell.angle_alpha   90.00
_cell.angle_beta   90.00
_cell.angle_gamma   90.00
#
_symmetry.space_group_name_H-M   'P 1'
#
loop_
_entity.id
_entity.type
_entity.pdbx_description
1 polymer ?
#
loop_
_entity_poly.entity_id
_entity_poly.type
_entity_poly.pdbx_seq_one_letter_code
_entity_poly.pdbx_strand_id
1 'polypeptide(L)'
;MDYDVNARHQSRNRRPCPPSPTYLEDTVSGEKHPSKKLRSNVVSQVQGRLHSEEDCSGDSTSLVSERRGKYSRTTKADVVVRPTTLAFFGPLWCKLLGEAKARMQLYVATEVPFLRREMAIDGVCMEILVEMVIKYEDDGLELEAGFYPEHKRSMATILFNDTQTFHSEIKKVAMRIVPFEYGLYPP
;
A
#
# COMPACT_ATOMS: atom_id res chain seq x y z
N MET A 1 -40.11 23.42 5.52
CA MET A 1 -39.28 22.81 4.46
C MET A 1 -38.21 22.01 5.17
N ASP A 2 -38.47 20.73 5.45
CA ASP A 2 -37.53 19.85 6.14
C ASP A 2 -36.46 19.36 5.15
N TYR A 3 -35.24 19.82 5.34
CA TYR A 3 -34.07 19.33 4.61
C TYR A 3 -33.52 18.09 5.32
N ASP A 4 -34.16 16.93 5.09
CA ASP A 4 -33.54 15.67 5.49
C ASP A 4 -32.41 15.29 4.51
N VAL A 5 -31.24 15.85 4.80
CA VAL A 5 -29.99 15.62 4.07
C VAL A 5 -29.61 14.13 4.12
N ASN A 6 -29.98 13.41 5.18
CA ASN A 6 -29.67 11.99 5.33
C ASN A 6 -30.52 11.12 4.39
N ALA A 7 -31.82 11.40 4.28
CA ALA A 7 -32.68 10.71 3.32
C ALA A 7 -32.19 10.90 1.87
N ARG A 8 -31.74 12.10 1.53
CA ARG A 8 -31.22 12.42 0.19
C ARG A 8 -29.86 11.76 -0.09
N HIS A 9 -29.00 11.63 0.92
CA HIS A 9 -27.74 10.91 0.77
C HIS A 9 -27.98 9.41 0.60
N GLN A 10 -28.89 8.82 1.39
CA GLN A 10 -29.23 7.41 1.32
C GLN A 10 -29.87 7.02 -0.01
N SER A 11 -30.64 7.90 -0.65
CA SER A 11 -31.26 7.60 -1.95
C SER A 11 -30.26 7.62 -3.12
N ARG A 12 -29.25 8.52 -3.09
CA ARG A 12 -28.24 8.63 -4.15
C ARG A 12 -27.16 7.54 -4.08
N ASN A 13 -26.86 7.05 -2.89
CA ASN A 13 -25.70 6.18 -2.64
C ASN A 13 -26.05 4.72 -2.31
N ARG A 14 -27.28 4.26 -2.61
CA ARG A 14 -27.57 2.83 -2.51
C ARG A 14 -26.73 2.07 -3.52
N ARG A 15 -25.90 1.15 -3.04
CA ARG A 15 -25.27 0.13 -3.88
C ARG A 15 -26.39 -0.72 -4.50
N PRO A 16 -26.25 -1.17 -5.76
CA PRO A 16 -27.14 -2.19 -6.30
C PRO A 16 -27.21 -3.36 -5.31
N CYS A 17 -28.41 -3.71 -4.87
CA CYS A 17 -28.58 -4.92 -4.08
C CYS A 17 -28.05 -6.09 -4.91
N PRO A 18 -27.28 -7.02 -4.31
CA PRO A 18 -27.00 -8.28 -4.99
C PRO A 18 -28.33 -8.94 -5.35
N PRO A 19 -28.40 -9.65 -6.49
CA PRO A 19 -29.63 -10.33 -6.89
C PRO A 19 -30.11 -11.24 -5.76
N SER A 20 -31.43 -11.34 -5.60
CA SER A 20 -32.03 -12.20 -4.59
C SER A 20 -31.56 -13.64 -4.79
N PRO A 21 -31.35 -14.43 -3.71
CA PRO A 21 -30.85 -15.81 -3.80
C PRO A 21 -31.69 -16.71 -4.72
N THR A 22 -32.96 -16.36 -4.94
CA THR A 22 -33.88 -17.01 -5.87
C THR A 22 -33.35 -17.07 -7.31
N TYR A 23 -32.49 -16.13 -7.72
CA TYR A 23 -31.92 -16.10 -9.07
C TYR A 23 -30.83 -17.18 -9.31
N LEU A 24 -30.33 -17.82 -8.24
CA LEU A 24 -29.30 -18.85 -8.34
C LEU A 24 -29.91 -20.25 -8.54
N GLU A 25 -31.16 -20.47 -8.13
CA GLU A 25 -31.88 -21.75 -8.29
C GLU A 25 -32.17 -22.05 -9.77
N ASP A 26 -32.40 -21.02 -10.58
CA ASP A 26 -32.67 -21.16 -12.02
C ASP A 26 -31.43 -21.55 -12.85
N THR A 27 -30.23 -21.57 -12.26
CA THR A 27 -29.01 -22.03 -12.95
C THR A 27 -28.70 -23.52 -12.74
N VAL A 28 -29.43 -24.20 -11.84
CA VAL A 28 -29.26 -25.63 -11.55
C VAL A 28 -30.34 -26.48 -12.23
N SER A 29 -31.46 -25.88 -12.62
CA SER A 29 -32.49 -26.54 -13.44
C SER A 29 -32.22 -26.33 -14.92
N GLY A 30 -31.62 -27.33 -15.56
CA GLY A 30 -31.25 -27.27 -16.97
C GLY A 30 -32.45 -27.06 -17.91
N GLU A 31 -32.42 -25.95 -18.65
CA GLU A 31 -33.10 -25.84 -19.93
C GLU A 31 -32.20 -25.13 -20.95
N LYS A 32 -31.90 -25.85 -22.04
CA LYS A 32 -31.04 -25.40 -23.15
C LYS A 32 -31.75 -24.29 -23.92
N HIS A 33 -31.13 -23.12 -24.02
CA HIS A 33 -31.47 -22.14 -25.07
C HIS A 33 -30.24 -21.70 -25.87
N PRO A 34 -30.41 -21.43 -27.19
CA PRO A 34 -29.33 -21.46 -28.16
C PRO A 34 -28.46 -20.20 -28.13
N SER A 35 -27.16 -20.43 -28.12
CA SER A 35 -26.09 -19.44 -28.16
C SER A 35 -26.09 -18.71 -29.51
N LYS A 36 -26.38 -17.40 -29.51
CA LYS A 36 -26.13 -16.53 -30.67
C LYS A 36 -24.63 -16.24 -30.75
N LYS A 37 -23.99 -16.84 -31.74
CA LYS A 37 -22.63 -16.55 -32.21
C LYS A 37 -22.49 -15.07 -32.58
N LEU A 38 -21.49 -14.40 -32.02
CA LEU A 38 -20.82 -13.28 -32.68
C LEU A 38 -19.37 -13.70 -32.93
N ARG A 39 -19.05 -13.85 -34.22
CA ARG A 39 -17.72 -14.13 -34.75
C ARG A 39 -16.85 -12.89 -34.58
N SER A 40 -15.59 -13.08 -34.18
CA SER A 40 -14.48 -12.23 -34.59
C SER A 40 -13.20 -13.08 -34.57
N ASN A 41 -12.55 -13.16 -35.72
CA ASN A 41 -11.33 -13.93 -35.99
C ASN A 41 -10.11 -13.12 -35.58
N VAL A 42 -9.15 -13.70 -34.85
CA VAL A 42 -7.72 -13.38 -34.99
C VAL A 42 -6.90 -14.66 -34.83
N VAL A 43 -6.00 -14.84 -35.79
CA VAL A 43 -5.07 -15.96 -36.03
C VAL A 43 -3.78 -15.79 -35.22
N SER A 44 -3.23 -16.89 -34.69
CA SER A 44 -1.79 -17.29 -34.72
C SER A 44 -1.60 -18.47 -33.74
N GLN A 45 -1.53 -19.74 -34.16
CA GLN A 45 -0.36 -20.51 -34.64
C GLN A 45 0.80 -20.69 -33.62
N VAL A 46 1.34 -21.93 -33.65
CA VAL A 46 2.59 -22.48 -33.06
C VAL A 46 2.42 -23.21 -31.71
N GLN A 47 2.17 -24.52 -31.66
CA GLN A 47 3.00 -25.72 -31.95
C GLN A 47 3.49 -26.35 -30.63
N GLY A 48 2.95 -27.53 -30.33
CA GLY A 48 3.40 -28.36 -29.21
C GLY A 48 4.52 -29.33 -29.58
N ARG A 49 4.85 -30.17 -28.58
CA ARG A 49 5.53 -31.47 -28.62
C ARG A 49 7.01 -31.44 -28.17
N LEU A 50 7.30 -32.08 -27.04
CA LEU A 50 7.92 -33.42 -27.00
C LEU A 50 7.97 -33.98 -25.56
N HIS A 51 7.51 -35.23 -25.46
CA HIS A 51 7.79 -36.19 -24.38
C HIS A 51 9.26 -36.65 -24.46
N SER A 52 9.86 -36.99 -23.32
CA SER A 52 10.57 -38.27 -23.17
C SER A 52 10.77 -38.62 -21.71
N GLU A 53 10.47 -39.87 -21.40
CA GLU A 53 10.63 -40.58 -20.14
C GLU A 53 12.07 -41.09 -20.02
N GLU A 54 12.59 -41.29 -18.79
CA GLU A 54 13.28 -42.52 -18.39
C GLU A 54 13.64 -42.52 -16.90
N ASP A 55 13.79 -43.75 -16.41
CA ASP A 55 13.49 -44.28 -15.09
C ASP A 55 14.78 -44.75 -14.36
N CYS A 56 14.66 -45.05 -13.06
CA CYS A 56 15.35 -46.11 -12.29
C CYS A 56 15.91 -45.72 -10.90
N SER A 57 15.25 -46.31 -9.90
CA SER A 57 15.84 -47.21 -8.87
C SER A 57 16.47 -46.62 -7.59
N GLY A 58 15.94 -47.06 -6.43
CA GLY A 58 16.59 -46.88 -5.13
C GLY A 58 15.67 -47.06 -3.90
N ASP A 59 15.44 -48.31 -3.55
CA ASP A 59 14.77 -48.99 -2.41
C ASP A 59 14.46 -48.27 -1.06
N SER A 60 13.50 -48.90 -0.40
CA SER A 60 12.65 -48.62 0.77
C SER A 60 13.33 -48.53 2.15
N THR A 61 12.83 -47.67 3.04
CA THR A 61 11.98 -48.04 4.20
C THR A 61 11.92 -46.97 5.31
N SER A 62 10.73 -46.94 5.92
CA SER A 62 10.42 -46.56 7.31
C SER A 62 9.85 -45.17 7.58
N LEU A 63 8.73 -45.24 8.31
CA LEU A 63 7.72 -44.25 8.60
C LEU A 63 8.16 -43.32 9.73
N VAL A 64 8.24 -42.01 9.49
CA VAL A 64 7.86 -41.00 10.48
C VAL A 64 7.22 -39.84 9.72
N SER A 65 5.92 -39.62 9.96
CA SER A 65 5.15 -38.51 9.39
C SER A 65 5.59 -37.20 10.05
N GLU A 66 6.69 -36.63 9.54
CA GLU A 66 7.14 -35.29 9.87
C GLU A 66 6.21 -34.32 9.12
N ARG A 67 5.30 -33.65 9.84
CA ARG A 67 4.48 -32.57 9.29
C ARG A 67 5.38 -31.38 8.97
N ARG A 68 6.09 -31.45 7.85
CA ARG A 68 6.81 -30.32 7.27
C ARG A 68 5.78 -29.32 6.78
N GLY A 69 5.68 -28.21 7.52
CA GLY A 69 4.99 -27.01 7.06
C GLY A 69 5.48 -26.67 5.66
N LYS A 70 4.54 -26.47 4.75
CA LYS A 70 4.79 -26.01 3.39
C LYS A 70 5.40 -24.61 3.46
N TYR A 71 6.72 -24.54 3.62
CA TYR A 71 7.47 -23.38 3.17
C TYR A 71 7.43 -23.44 1.65
N SER A 72 6.51 -22.69 1.06
CA SER A 72 6.68 -22.26 -0.32
C SER A 72 8.05 -21.57 -0.39
N ARG A 73 9.01 -22.22 -1.04
CA ARG A 73 10.17 -21.53 -1.60
C ARG A 73 9.61 -20.50 -2.57
N THR A 74 9.32 -19.31 -2.09
CA THR A 74 9.28 -18.13 -2.94
C THR A 74 10.69 -17.96 -3.44
N THR A 75 10.92 -18.34 -4.70
CA THR A 75 11.98 -17.77 -5.51
C THR A 75 11.98 -16.27 -5.21
N LYS A 76 13.11 -15.70 -4.81
CA LYS A 76 13.22 -14.25 -4.58
C LYS A 76 12.86 -13.59 -5.91
N ALA A 77 11.59 -13.25 -6.09
CA ALA A 77 11.19 -12.28 -7.09
C ALA A 77 12.03 -11.05 -6.75
N ASP A 78 12.77 -10.56 -7.72
CA ASP A 78 13.50 -9.32 -7.59
C ASP A 78 12.48 -8.24 -7.23
N VAL A 79 12.38 -7.92 -5.93
CA VAL A 79 11.38 -6.97 -5.45
C VAL A 79 11.89 -5.62 -5.87
N VAL A 80 11.34 -5.10 -6.96
CA VAL A 80 11.62 -3.75 -7.44
C VAL A 80 11.29 -2.77 -6.33
N VAL A 81 12.32 -2.26 -5.64
CA VAL A 81 12.17 -1.34 -4.52
C VAL A 81 11.66 -0.01 -5.08
N ARG A 82 10.51 0.45 -4.58
CA ARG A 82 9.91 1.69 -5.07
C ARG A 82 10.56 2.90 -4.39
N PRO A 83 10.74 4.04 -5.10
CA PRO A 83 11.24 5.30 -4.53
C PRO A 83 10.40 5.89 -3.40
N THR A 84 9.25 5.29 -3.08
CA THR A 84 8.39 5.68 -1.95
C THR A 84 8.77 4.98 -0.64
N THR A 85 9.84 4.19 -0.64
CA THR A 85 10.33 3.47 0.55
C THR A 85 11.75 3.90 0.86
N LEU A 86 12.09 4.04 2.16
CA LEU A 86 13.44 4.45 2.57
C LEU A 86 14.52 3.50 2.06
N ALA A 87 14.23 2.20 1.92
CA ALA A 87 15.16 1.20 1.41
C ALA A 87 15.61 1.44 -0.05
N PHE A 88 14.93 2.31 -0.80
CA PHE A 88 15.36 2.74 -2.13
C PHE A 88 16.59 3.65 -2.07
N PHE A 89 16.75 4.39 -0.99
CA PHE A 89 17.70 5.49 -0.88
C PHE A 89 19.03 5.02 -0.31
N GLY A 90 20.14 5.59 -0.80
CA GLY A 90 21.46 5.37 -0.23
C GLY A 90 21.54 5.79 1.25
N PRO A 91 22.55 5.33 2.00
CA PRO A 91 22.65 5.58 3.45
C PRO A 91 22.62 7.06 3.84
N LEU A 92 23.28 7.92 3.06
CA LEU A 92 23.32 9.36 3.32
C LEU A 92 21.94 10.01 3.13
N TRP A 93 21.24 9.65 2.04
CA TRP A 93 19.86 10.06 1.80
C TRP A 93 18.90 9.54 2.88
N CYS A 94 19.08 8.31 3.35
CA CYS A 94 18.29 7.77 4.47
C CYS A 94 18.47 8.61 5.75
N LYS A 95 19.71 9.01 6.06
CA LYS A 95 20.00 9.86 7.22
C LYS A 95 19.33 11.23 7.09
N LEU A 96 19.48 11.86 5.92
CA LEU A 96 18.85 13.14 5.59
C LEU A 96 17.32 13.04 5.74
N LEU A 97 16.70 12.01 5.14
CA LEU A 97 15.26 11.79 5.23
C LEU A 97 14.79 11.50 6.66
N GLY A 98 15.62 10.86 7.49
CA GLY A 98 15.35 10.67 8.91
C GLY A 98 15.28 11.99 9.67
N GLU A 99 16.24 12.89 9.47
CA GLU A 99 16.23 14.24 10.05
C GLU A 99 15.05 15.08 9.52
N ALA A 100 14.78 15.00 8.21
CA ALA A 100 13.67 15.69 7.57
C ALA A 100 12.31 15.23 8.12
N LYS A 101 12.13 13.93 8.36
CA LYS A 101 10.95 13.38 9.03
C LYS A 101 10.77 13.95 10.43
N ALA A 102 11.83 13.99 11.23
CA ALA A 102 11.76 14.55 12.59
C ALA A 102 11.33 16.03 12.56
N ARG A 103 11.86 16.82 11.61
CA ARG A 103 11.43 18.22 11.40
C ARG A 103 9.96 18.32 10.98
N MET A 104 9.52 17.45 10.07
CA MET A 104 8.14 17.42 9.63
C MET A 104 7.18 17.04 10.78
N GLN A 105 7.54 16.06 11.60
CA GLN A 105 6.78 15.68 12.79
C GLN A 105 6.67 16.84 13.78
N LEU A 106 7.76 17.56 14.01
CA LEU A 106 7.75 18.76 14.85
C LEU A 106 6.80 19.83 14.29
N TYR A 107 6.91 20.16 13.01
CA TYR A 107 6.04 21.13 12.35
C TYR A 107 4.55 20.77 12.49
N VAL A 108 4.21 19.49 12.30
CA VAL A 108 2.83 19.02 12.41
C VAL A 108 2.34 19.02 13.87
N ALA A 109 3.24 18.81 14.83
CA ALA A 109 2.89 18.88 16.25
C ALA A 109 2.67 20.32 16.77
N THR A 110 3.35 21.32 16.20
CA THR A 110 3.31 22.70 16.70
C THR A 110 2.49 23.67 15.84
N GLU A 111 2.50 23.51 14.51
CA GLU A 111 1.94 24.49 13.58
C GLU A 111 0.61 24.02 12.96
N VAL A 112 0.68 23.00 12.09
CA VAL A 112 -0.47 22.57 11.28
C VAL A 112 -0.68 21.05 11.41
N PRO A 113 -1.57 20.61 12.32
CA PRO A 113 -1.76 19.19 12.60
C PRO A 113 -2.48 18.43 11.48
N PHE A 114 -3.21 19.10 10.59
CA PHE A 114 -3.95 18.43 9.51
C PHE A 114 -3.65 19.06 8.16
N LEU A 115 -2.65 18.49 7.48
CA LEU A 115 -2.24 18.95 6.17
C LEU A 115 -2.99 18.23 5.05
N ARG A 116 -3.40 19.00 4.04
CA ARG A 116 -3.88 18.44 2.77
C ARG A 116 -2.68 17.94 1.97
N ARG A 117 -2.79 16.72 1.43
CA ARG A 117 -1.67 16.01 0.78
C ARG A 117 -1.00 16.85 -0.31
N GLU A 118 -1.78 17.43 -1.22
CA GLU A 118 -1.25 18.18 -2.36
C GLU A 118 -0.46 19.40 -1.88
N MET A 119 -1.03 20.15 -0.93
CA MET A 119 -0.39 21.34 -0.35
C MET A 119 0.84 20.98 0.50
N ALA A 120 0.80 19.84 1.19
CA ALA A 120 1.92 19.38 2.00
C ALA A 120 3.11 18.97 1.13
N ILE A 121 2.85 18.14 0.11
CA ILE A 121 3.87 17.60 -0.79
C ILE A 121 4.52 18.72 -1.60
N ASP A 122 3.73 19.64 -2.17
CA ASP A 122 4.26 20.73 -3.00
C ASP A 122 4.67 21.97 -2.20
N GLY A 123 4.43 21.99 -0.87
CA GLY A 123 4.80 23.06 0.05
C GLY A 123 5.81 22.59 1.10
N VAL A 124 5.38 22.55 2.36
CA VAL A 124 6.26 22.35 3.53
C VAL A 124 7.16 21.11 3.45
N CYS A 125 6.73 20.01 2.83
CA CYS A 125 7.61 18.84 2.66
C CYS A 125 8.80 19.15 1.74
N MET A 126 8.58 19.88 0.66
CA MET A 126 9.65 20.30 -0.25
C MET A 126 10.55 21.35 0.40
N GLU A 127 9.97 22.30 1.14
CA GLU A 127 10.74 23.31 1.86
C GLU A 127 11.72 22.66 2.85
N ILE A 128 11.23 21.73 3.68
CA ILE A 128 12.06 20.97 4.61
C ILE A 128 13.15 20.19 3.87
N LEU A 129 12.81 19.55 2.74
CA LEU A 129 13.81 18.80 1.96
C LEU A 129 14.89 19.69 1.36
N VAL A 130 14.52 20.84 0.79
CA VAL A 130 15.48 21.82 0.26
C VAL A 130 16.41 22.29 1.37
N GLU A 131 15.86 22.67 2.52
CA GLU A 131 16.65 23.12 3.67
C GLU A 131 17.63 22.03 4.14
N MET A 132 17.17 20.78 4.18
CA MET A 132 18.01 19.64 4.57
C MET A 132 19.11 19.33 3.56
N VAL A 133 18.84 19.46 2.26
CA VAL A 133 19.84 19.30 1.20
C VAL A 133 20.90 20.39 1.31
N ILE A 134 20.49 21.66 1.42
CA ILE A 134 21.42 22.81 1.58
C ILE A 134 22.28 22.61 2.83
N LYS A 135 21.67 22.26 3.97
CA LYS A 135 22.41 21.99 5.21
C LYS A 135 23.48 20.90 5.01
N TYR A 136 23.14 19.81 4.33
CA TYR A 136 24.09 18.72 4.11
C TYR A 136 25.23 19.13 3.18
N GLU A 137 24.94 19.93 2.15
CA GLU A 137 25.97 20.50 1.27
C GLU A 137 26.89 21.47 2.03
N ASP A 138 26.33 22.34 2.87
CA ASP A 138 27.07 23.28 3.74
C ASP A 138 27.96 22.55 4.77
N ASP A 139 27.50 21.40 5.27
CA ASP A 139 28.25 20.51 6.16
C ASP A 139 29.36 19.72 5.42
N GLY A 140 29.51 19.90 4.10
CA GLY A 140 30.50 19.21 3.28
C GLY A 140 30.17 17.74 2.98
N LEU A 141 28.90 17.34 3.11
CA LEU A 141 28.46 15.98 2.79
C LEU A 141 28.14 15.87 1.29
N GLU A 142 28.82 14.96 0.60
CA GLU A 142 28.64 14.75 -0.84
C GLU A 142 27.32 14.02 -1.14
N LEU A 143 26.29 14.79 -1.48
CA LEU A 143 25.04 14.27 -2.03
C LEU A 143 25.18 13.99 -3.52
N GLU A 144 24.59 12.88 -3.99
CA GLU A 144 24.64 12.48 -5.40
C GLU A 144 24.00 13.57 -6.30
N ALA A 145 24.80 14.14 -7.21
CA ALA A 145 24.36 15.19 -8.10
C ALA A 145 23.20 14.72 -9.00
N GLY A 146 22.14 15.53 -9.08
CA GLY A 146 20.94 15.22 -9.87
C GLY A 146 19.95 14.26 -9.20
N PHE A 147 20.35 13.55 -8.14
CA PHE A 147 19.49 12.58 -7.45
C PHE A 147 18.30 13.26 -6.74
N TYR A 148 18.53 14.38 -6.06
CA TYR A 148 17.45 15.13 -5.41
C TYR A 148 16.39 15.63 -6.42
N PRO A 149 16.74 16.37 -7.50
CA PRO A 149 15.77 16.79 -8.50
C PRO A 149 14.92 15.65 -9.08
N GLU A 150 15.53 14.48 -9.29
CA GLU A 150 14.85 13.30 -9.83
C GLU A 150 13.84 12.70 -8.84
N HIS A 151 14.17 12.67 -7.54
CA HIS A 151 13.41 11.94 -6.54
C HIS A 151 12.68 12.82 -5.51
N LYS A 152 12.75 14.15 -5.62
CA LYS A 152 12.18 15.10 -4.65
C LYS A 152 10.71 14.85 -4.31
N ARG A 153 9.88 14.50 -5.30
CA ARG A 153 8.44 14.22 -5.07
C ARG A 153 8.23 12.92 -4.29
N SER A 154 9.06 11.92 -4.55
CA SER A 154 9.04 10.65 -3.82
C SER A 154 9.50 10.85 -2.38
N MET A 155 10.56 11.62 -2.17
CA MET A 155 11.04 12.02 -0.84
C MET A 155 9.96 12.81 -0.07
N ALA A 156 9.33 13.81 -0.69
CA ALA A 156 8.26 14.57 -0.06
C ALA A 156 7.05 13.69 0.30
N THR A 157 6.73 12.70 -0.54
CA THR A 157 5.70 11.71 -0.24
C THR A 157 6.06 10.86 0.98
N ILE A 158 7.33 10.50 1.15
CA ILE A 158 7.81 9.77 2.34
C ILE A 158 7.61 10.59 3.61
N LEU A 159 7.98 11.87 3.58
CA LEU A 159 7.75 12.79 4.71
C LEU A 159 6.26 12.90 5.03
N PHE A 160 5.42 13.13 4.03
CA PHE A 160 3.98 13.23 4.25
C PHE A 160 3.39 11.95 4.84
N ASN A 161 3.73 10.77 4.31
CA ASN A 161 3.22 9.51 4.83
C ASN A 161 3.66 9.26 6.28
N ASP A 162 4.87 9.69 6.63
CA ASP A 162 5.38 9.59 8.00
C ASP A 162 4.52 10.36 9.01
N THR A 163 3.99 11.55 8.63
CA THR A 163 3.06 12.32 9.48
C THR A 163 1.79 11.55 9.81
N GLN A 164 1.29 10.72 8.89
CA GLN A 164 0.09 9.92 9.12
C GLN A 164 0.36 8.82 10.16
N THR A 165 1.52 8.18 10.06
CA THR A 165 1.97 7.21 11.05
C THR A 165 2.17 7.88 12.41
N PHE A 166 2.83 9.04 12.45
CA PHE A 166 3.04 9.82 13.66
C PHE A 166 1.73 10.20 14.36
N HIS A 167 0.73 10.70 13.63
CA HIS A 167 -0.61 10.97 14.17
C HIS A 167 -1.28 9.73 14.75
N SER A 168 -1.13 8.58 14.09
CA SER A 168 -1.72 7.34 14.58
C SER A 168 -1.12 6.93 15.93
N GLU A 169 0.19 7.16 16.13
CA GLU A 169 0.85 6.90 17.41
C GLU A 169 0.41 7.89 18.50
N ILE A 170 0.33 9.19 18.18
CA ILE A 170 -0.23 10.19 19.11
C ILE A 170 -1.65 9.80 19.52
N LYS A 171 -2.50 9.44 18.56
CA LYS A 171 -3.88 9.03 18.82
C LYS A 171 -3.94 7.82 19.75
N LYS A 172 -3.08 6.81 19.56
CA LYS A 172 -3.00 5.64 20.44
C LYS A 172 -2.69 6.02 21.88
N VAL A 173 -1.76 6.95 22.09
CA VAL A 173 -1.39 7.46 23.42
C VAL A 173 -2.55 8.26 24.01
N ALA A 174 -3.12 9.20 23.25
CA ALA A 174 -4.23 10.04 23.70
C ALA A 174 -5.46 9.23 24.12
N MET A 175 -5.81 8.17 23.38
CA MET A 175 -6.93 7.28 23.73
C MET A 175 -6.77 6.60 25.10
N ARG A 176 -5.54 6.45 25.60
CA ARG A 176 -5.28 5.87 26.94
C ARG A 176 -5.33 6.92 28.04
N ILE A 177 -4.82 8.12 27.76
CA ILE A 177 -4.67 9.19 28.75
C ILE A 177 -5.98 9.96 28.95
N VAL A 178 -6.67 10.32 27.86
CA VAL A 178 -7.84 11.21 27.91
C VAL A 178 -8.97 10.64 28.78
N PRO A 179 -9.39 9.35 28.67
CA PRO A 179 -10.45 8.85 29.55
C PRO A 179 -10.09 8.84 31.03
N PHE A 180 -8.81 8.63 31.35
CA PHE A 180 -8.31 8.63 32.72
C PHE A 180 -8.31 10.05 33.30
N GLU A 181 -7.71 11.01 32.61
CA GLU A 181 -7.58 12.40 33.07
C GLU A 181 -8.93 13.12 33.19
N TYR A 182 -9.86 12.81 32.29
CA TYR A 182 -11.16 13.49 32.23
C TYR A 182 -12.30 12.67 32.83
N GLY A 183 -12.01 11.53 33.48
CA GLY A 183 -13.02 10.68 34.11
C GLY A 183 -14.11 10.19 33.13
N LEU A 184 -13.75 9.95 31.87
CA LEU A 184 -14.71 9.55 30.81
C LEU A 184 -15.04 8.05 30.83
N TYR A 185 -14.56 7.32 31.84
CA TYR A 185 -15.00 5.95 32.05
C TYR A 185 -16.49 5.95 32.42
N PRO A 186 -17.29 5.01 31.87
CA PRO A 186 -18.67 4.87 32.29
C PRO A 186 -18.74 4.61 33.81
N PRO A 187 -19.76 5.16 34.49
CA PRO A 187 -19.97 4.98 35.92
C PRO A 187 -20.17 3.50 36.31
#